data_AF-A0A015K072-F1
#
_entry.id   AF-A0A015K072-F1
#
_cell.length_a   1.000
_cell.length_b   1.000
_cell.length_c   1.000
_cell.angle_alpha   90.00
_cell.angle_beta   90.00
_cell.angle_gamma   90.00
#
_symmetry.space_group_name_H-M   'P 1'
#
loop_
_entity.id
_entity.type
_entity.pdbx_description
1 polymer ?
#
loop_
_entity_poly.entity_id
_entity_poly.type
_entity_poly.pdbx_seq_one_letter_code
_entity_poly.pdbx_strand_id
1 'polypeptide(L)'
;MSKCLNKTTIPTIPFHDDTNKLDNEKDVLQDFNVENVITGYVGYFDPNFVKDELKDWDDVDVVEKEKTFKVTSWKRKLSKRSSNDIVQQSTTLWNLDRIDQTTNKLDKKFKYPSSAGKGVNIYVIDTGISIAHKEFEGRAKFGASFCDKCSNIDDNGHGTHVAAIVAGKTFGVAKLSNVIAVKVLDKFGIGTSSSVIAGLIYVFNEHMKNKNKNTIINMSLAGSDDSLTINLIMQKLFAAGIHVVVAAGNNFHSNSCNFAPASSPHAITVGAIDESDKLTDFTNIGQCVNIFAPGKNIQSAWKSSNTSTKILDGTSQATPHVSGTIALMISKSGNKSPSQIKNDLINISTKNVIKDIPSKNTNTKILILDINNGLNIASPNNLLKVPG
;
A
#
# COMPACT_ATOMS: atom_id res chain seq x y z
N MET A 1 4.53 -25.69 31.39
CA MET A 1 3.94 -24.78 32.39
C MET A 1 3.64 -23.45 31.70
N SER A 2 2.44 -22.92 31.87
CA SER A 2 2.08 -21.57 31.42
C SER A 2 2.65 -20.53 32.39
N LYS A 3 3.50 -19.62 31.92
CA LYS A 3 3.67 -18.32 32.59
C LYS A 3 2.56 -17.41 32.09
N CYS A 4 1.69 -16.97 32.99
CA CYS A 4 0.74 -15.91 32.68
C CYS A 4 1.53 -14.63 32.37
N LEU A 5 1.15 -13.92 31.31
CA LEU A 5 1.51 -12.52 31.18
C LEU A 5 0.74 -11.77 32.27
N ASN A 6 1.45 -11.26 33.29
CA ASN A 6 0.83 -10.35 34.24
C ASN A 6 0.40 -9.10 33.47
N LYS A 7 -0.86 -8.69 33.63
CA LYS A 7 -1.30 -7.38 33.11
C LYS A 7 -0.70 -6.30 34.01
N THR A 8 0.44 -5.74 33.61
CA THR A 8 1.07 -4.60 34.28
C THR A 8 0.17 -3.37 34.10
N THR A 9 -0.80 -3.21 34.99
CA THR A 9 -1.53 -1.94 35.13
C THR A 9 -0.58 -0.92 35.72
N ILE A 10 0.04 -0.11 34.86
CA ILE A 10 0.65 1.15 35.25
C ILE A 10 -0.44 1.96 35.99
N PRO A 11 -0.25 2.35 37.25
CA PRO A 11 -1.19 3.23 37.91
C PRO A 11 -1.19 4.56 37.17
N THR A 12 -2.35 4.98 36.65
CA THR A 12 -2.53 6.34 36.13
C THR A 12 -2.31 7.32 37.30
N ILE A 13 -1.16 7.99 37.33
CA ILE A 13 -0.84 9.01 38.33
C ILE A 13 -1.79 10.19 38.10
N PRO A 14 -2.74 10.47 39.02
CA PRO A 14 -3.70 11.54 38.81
C PRO A 14 -3.04 12.87 39.17
N PHE A 15 -2.64 13.64 38.17
CA PHE A 15 -2.24 15.04 38.38
C PHE A 15 -3.50 15.88 38.68
N HIS A 16 -3.78 16.02 39.98
CA HIS A 16 -4.69 17.06 40.47
C HIS A 16 -3.93 18.39 40.43
N ASP A 17 -4.32 19.28 39.54
CA ASP A 17 -4.12 20.71 39.70
C ASP A 17 -5.45 21.42 39.38
N ASP A 18 -5.95 22.17 40.36
CA ASP A 18 -7.33 22.65 40.34
C ASP A 18 -7.42 24.00 39.61
N THR A 19 -7.63 23.97 38.28
CA THR A 19 -8.56 24.90 37.62
C THR A 19 -8.89 24.56 36.15
N ASN A 20 -10.15 24.85 35.77
CA ASN A 20 -10.67 24.93 34.39
C ASN A 20 -10.84 23.63 33.56
N LYS A 21 -12.05 23.07 33.65
CA LYS A 21 -12.77 22.28 32.61
C LYS A 21 -11.99 21.15 31.92
N LEU A 22 -12.18 19.96 32.47
CA LEU A 22 -11.86 18.66 31.86
C LEU A 22 -12.67 18.39 30.58
N ASP A 23 -12.00 18.33 29.42
CA ASP A 23 -12.45 17.57 28.24
C ASP A 23 -11.95 16.12 28.37
N ASN A 24 -12.75 15.25 28.98
CA ASN A 24 -12.41 13.88 29.38
C ASN A 24 -12.30 12.88 28.20
N GLU A 25 -11.34 13.07 27.29
CA GLU A 25 -10.91 12.06 26.29
C GLU A 25 -9.38 11.88 26.21
N LYS A 26 -8.57 12.64 26.97
CA LYS A 26 -7.10 12.68 26.79
C LYS A 26 -6.31 11.65 27.61
N ASP A 27 -6.94 10.96 28.57
CA ASP A 27 -6.22 10.06 29.51
C ASP A 27 -6.39 8.58 29.16
N VAL A 28 -6.81 8.27 27.92
CA VAL A 28 -7.10 6.90 27.48
C VAL A 28 -5.84 6.21 26.96
N LEU A 29 -5.34 5.22 27.71
CA LEU A 29 -4.41 4.22 27.20
C LEU A 29 -5.13 3.25 26.26
N GLN A 30 -4.70 3.18 25.00
CA GLN A 30 -5.19 2.21 24.02
C GLN A 30 -4.19 1.07 23.85
N ASP A 31 -4.40 -0.03 24.58
CA ASP A 31 -3.67 -1.29 24.43
C ASP A 31 -3.79 -1.83 22.97
N PHE A 32 -2.68 -2.26 22.38
CA PHE A 32 -2.65 -3.07 21.16
C PHE A 32 -1.75 -4.30 21.34
N ASN A 33 -2.27 -5.47 20.98
CA ASN A 33 -1.57 -6.74 21.07
C ASN A 33 -1.76 -7.53 19.78
N VAL A 34 -0.66 -8.03 19.22
CA VAL A 34 -0.63 -9.12 18.26
C VAL A 34 0.27 -10.21 18.82
N GLU A 35 -0.31 -11.39 19.06
CA GLU A 35 0.33 -12.50 19.75
C GLU A 35 1.69 -12.84 19.12
N ASN A 36 2.77 -12.76 19.91
CA ASN A 36 4.15 -13.04 19.51
C ASN A 36 4.70 -12.10 18.40
N VAL A 37 4.04 -10.98 18.14
CA VAL A 37 4.39 -10.01 17.09
C VAL A 37 4.76 -8.65 17.67
N ILE A 38 3.87 -8.02 18.43
CA ILE A 38 4.10 -6.79 19.20
C ILE A 38 3.02 -6.66 20.28
N THR A 39 3.37 -6.13 21.46
CA THR A 39 2.42 -5.68 22.47
C THR A 39 2.86 -4.30 22.93
N GLY A 40 1.91 -3.38 23.12
CA GLY A 40 2.17 -2.02 23.54
C GLY A 40 0.88 -1.25 23.73
N TYR A 41 0.99 0.06 23.94
CA TYR A 41 -0.14 0.96 24.11
C TYR A 41 0.13 2.31 23.45
N VAL A 42 -0.93 3.01 23.08
CA VAL A 42 -0.90 4.42 22.66
C VAL A 42 -1.50 5.25 23.79
N GLY A 43 -0.90 6.39 24.11
CA GLY A 43 -1.39 7.29 25.16
C GLY A 43 -0.64 8.61 25.18
N TYR A 44 -1.12 9.54 26.00
CA TYR A 44 -0.44 10.81 26.26
C TYR A 44 0.41 10.68 27.52
N PHE A 45 1.67 11.13 27.43
CA PHE A 45 2.66 11.01 28.49
C PHE A 45 3.48 12.31 28.59
N ASP A 46 3.98 12.63 29.80
CA ASP A 46 4.90 13.76 29.96
C ASP A 46 6.23 13.47 29.21
N PRO A 47 6.79 14.43 28.43
CA PRO A 47 8.01 14.21 27.67
C PRO A 47 9.25 13.86 28.52
N ASN A 48 9.31 14.28 29.79
CA ASN A 48 10.39 13.96 30.70
C ASN A 48 10.21 12.54 31.26
N PHE A 49 8.99 12.17 31.68
CA PHE A 49 8.68 10.77 32.03
C PHE A 49 9.02 9.79 30.89
N VAL A 50 8.68 10.15 29.64
CA VAL A 50 9.07 9.37 28.45
C VAL A 50 10.58 9.26 28.28
N LYS A 51 11.31 10.35 28.54
CA LYS A 51 12.76 10.48 28.29
C LYS A 51 13.62 9.90 29.41
N ASP A 52 13.15 9.93 30.66
CA ASP A 52 13.96 9.69 31.85
C ASP A 52 13.50 8.49 32.69
N GLU A 53 12.33 7.90 32.37
CA GLU A 53 11.85 6.66 32.99
C GLU A 53 11.39 5.62 31.94
N LEU A 54 10.30 5.90 31.21
CA LEU A 54 9.56 4.89 30.42
C LEU A 54 10.42 4.17 29.37
N LYS A 55 11.34 4.88 28.71
CA LYS A 55 12.23 4.31 27.69
C LYS A 55 13.26 3.30 28.22
N ASP A 56 13.48 3.27 29.54
CA ASP A 56 14.52 2.47 30.21
C ASP A 56 13.89 1.32 31.05
N TRP A 57 12.60 1.03 30.88
CA TRP A 57 11.92 -0.09 31.53
C TRP A 57 12.25 -1.42 30.83
N ASP A 58 12.47 -2.49 31.61
CA ASP A 58 12.88 -3.83 31.14
C ASP A 58 11.92 -4.49 30.12
N ASP A 59 10.66 -4.03 30.03
CA ASP A 59 9.63 -4.54 29.12
C ASP A 59 9.27 -3.60 27.95
N VAL A 60 10.05 -2.53 27.73
CA VAL A 60 9.82 -1.52 26.66
C VAL A 60 10.87 -1.62 25.56
N ASP A 61 10.57 -2.34 24.46
CA ASP A 61 11.45 -2.47 23.29
C ASP A 61 11.72 -1.12 22.57
N VAL A 62 10.68 -0.28 22.44
CA VAL A 62 10.68 0.97 21.66
C VAL A 62 9.64 1.95 22.23
N VAL A 63 10.00 3.23 22.31
CA VAL A 63 9.03 4.34 22.41
C VAL A 63 9.14 5.22 21.17
N GLU A 64 8.03 5.46 20.48
CA GLU A 64 7.97 6.26 19.25
C GLU A 64 6.84 7.28 19.33
N LYS A 65 7.16 8.57 19.19
CA LYS A 65 6.16 9.65 19.16
C LYS A 65 5.22 9.49 17.97
N GLU A 66 3.93 9.75 18.16
CA GLU A 66 2.92 9.63 17.10
C GLU A 66 3.24 10.50 15.86
N LYS A 67 3.17 9.87 14.68
CA LYS A 67 3.51 10.49 13.38
C LYS A 67 2.26 10.67 12.52
N THR A 68 2.22 11.74 11.74
CA THR A 68 1.09 12.04 10.84
C THR A 68 1.29 11.40 9.47
N PHE A 69 0.27 10.70 8.97
CA PHE A 69 0.22 10.12 7.62
C PHE A 69 -0.77 10.88 6.74
N LYS A 70 -0.46 11.00 5.43
CA LYS A 70 -1.30 11.74 4.46
C LYS A 70 -1.43 11.02 3.12
N VAL A 71 -2.60 11.17 2.48
CA VAL A 71 -2.81 10.91 1.04
C VAL A 71 -2.08 11.95 0.18
N THR A 72 -1.71 11.62 -1.07
CA THR A 72 -0.85 12.51 -1.89
C THR A 72 -1.34 12.69 -3.34
N SER A 73 -2.26 13.65 -3.64
CA SER A 73 -2.75 13.83 -5.03
C SER A 73 -3.49 15.12 -5.51
N TRP A 74 -3.47 15.38 -6.85
CA TRP A 74 -4.08 16.54 -7.59
C TRP A 74 -4.83 16.11 -8.90
N LYS A 75 -5.71 16.92 -9.57
CA LYS A 75 -6.89 16.42 -10.38
C LYS A 75 -7.20 17.01 -11.80
N ARG A 76 -7.58 16.20 -12.86
CA ARG A 76 -8.50 16.55 -14.04
C ARG A 76 -8.82 15.40 -15.09
N LYS A 77 -10.10 15.01 -15.34
CA LYS A 77 -10.64 13.78 -16.05
C LYS A 77 -10.37 13.53 -17.58
N LEU A 78 -10.30 12.25 -18.05
CA LEU A 78 -11.24 11.56 -19.00
C LEU A 78 -10.86 10.08 -19.40
N SER A 79 -11.78 9.35 -20.09
CA SER A 79 -11.91 7.87 -20.33
C SER A 79 -12.19 7.48 -21.82
N LYS A 80 -12.42 6.26 -22.38
CA LYS A 80 -12.63 4.78 -22.09
C LYS A 80 -12.61 4.05 -23.50
N ARG A 81 -12.66 2.74 -23.87
CA ARG A 81 -12.54 1.28 -23.50
C ARG A 81 -12.50 0.50 -24.89
N SER A 82 -12.54 -0.81 -25.24
CA SER A 82 -12.52 -2.24 -24.77
C SER A 82 -12.20 -3.13 -26.03
N SER A 83 -11.96 -4.45 -26.19
CA SER A 83 -11.78 -5.80 -25.52
C SER A 83 -11.49 -6.79 -26.71
N ASN A 84 -10.88 -8.00 -26.74
CA ASN A 84 -10.19 -9.02 -25.90
C ASN A 84 -9.21 -9.82 -26.86
N ASP A 85 -8.55 -10.98 -26.67
CA ASP A 85 -8.24 -11.90 -25.53
C ASP A 85 -6.80 -12.52 -25.65
N ILE A 86 -6.27 -13.17 -24.59
CA ILE A 86 -5.30 -12.46 -23.70
C ILE A 86 -5.96 -11.13 -23.43
N VAL A 87 -6.68 -11.01 -22.32
CA VAL A 87 -7.76 -10.02 -22.17
C VAL A 87 -7.28 -8.61 -22.51
N GLN A 88 -7.50 -8.23 -23.77
CA GLN A 88 -6.91 -7.07 -24.42
C GLN A 88 -7.96 -5.96 -24.41
N GLN A 89 -8.07 -5.27 -23.29
CA GLN A 89 -8.91 -4.09 -23.18
C GLN A 89 -8.32 -2.98 -24.06
N SER A 90 -8.88 -2.70 -25.24
CA SER A 90 -8.61 -1.42 -25.91
C SER A 90 -8.86 -0.27 -24.93
N THR A 91 -7.97 0.71 -24.88
CA THR A 91 -7.91 1.66 -23.77
C THR A 91 -7.43 3.03 -24.22
N THR A 92 -7.93 4.07 -23.56
CA THR A 92 -7.37 5.43 -23.61
C THR A 92 -6.59 5.75 -22.33
N LEU A 93 -6.49 4.78 -21.42
CA LEU A 93 -5.79 4.89 -20.14
C LEU A 93 -4.33 4.55 -20.38
N TRP A 94 -3.52 5.57 -20.66
CA TRP A 94 -2.07 5.45 -20.90
C TRP A 94 -1.38 4.61 -19.83
N ASN A 95 -1.87 4.71 -18.58
CA ASN A 95 -1.33 4.04 -17.41
C ASN A 95 -1.59 2.52 -17.34
N LEU A 96 -2.52 2.01 -18.13
CA LEU A 96 -2.74 0.57 -18.30
C LEU A 96 -1.94 0.06 -19.51
N ASP A 97 -2.02 0.79 -20.63
CA ASP A 97 -1.26 0.55 -21.87
C ASP A 97 0.25 0.50 -21.62
N ARG A 98 0.78 1.48 -20.88
CA ARG A 98 2.21 1.54 -20.56
C ARG A 98 2.69 0.33 -19.78
N ILE A 99 1.85 -0.30 -18.95
CA ILE A 99 2.31 -1.41 -18.10
C ILE A 99 2.26 -2.79 -18.76
N ASP A 100 1.70 -3.01 -19.97
CA ASP A 100 1.81 -4.30 -20.67
C ASP A 100 2.83 -4.34 -21.82
N GLN A 101 3.71 -3.33 -21.94
CA GLN A 101 4.74 -3.28 -22.99
C GLN A 101 6.08 -2.66 -22.56
N THR A 102 7.16 -3.10 -23.23
CA THR A 102 8.55 -2.69 -22.99
C THR A 102 8.94 -1.37 -23.62
N THR A 103 8.26 -0.95 -24.69
CA THR A 103 8.48 0.34 -25.36
C THR A 103 7.52 1.41 -24.83
N ASN A 104 7.88 2.69 -24.96
CA ASN A 104 7.01 3.82 -24.67
C ASN A 104 6.03 4.16 -25.82
N LYS A 105 6.03 3.41 -26.94
CA LYS A 105 5.10 3.62 -28.05
C LYS A 105 3.78 2.89 -27.77
N LEU A 106 2.88 3.56 -27.05
CA LEU A 106 1.58 3.02 -26.60
C LEU A 106 0.72 2.47 -27.75
N ASP A 107 0.13 1.28 -27.57
CA ASP A 107 -0.59 0.53 -28.62
C ASP A 107 -2.13 0.65 -28.54
N LYS A 108 -2.63 1.42 -27.56
CA LYS A 108 -4.04 1.66 -27.22
C LYS A 108 -4.80 0.41 -26.81
N LYS A 109 -4.11 -0.60 -26.28
CA LYS A 109 -4.74 -1.68 -25.50
C LYS A 109 -4.05 -1.86 -24.16
N PHE A 110 -4.66 -2.67 -23.31
CA PHE A 110 -4.10 -3.21 -22.09
C PHE A 110 -4.36 -4.71 -22.05
N LYS A 111 -3.30 -5.51 -22.09
CA LYS A 111 -3.34 -6.98 -22.08
C LYS A 111 -3.20 -7.49 -20.63
N TYR A 112 -3.95 -8.51 -20.24
CA TYR A 112 -3.83 -9.17 -18.93
C TYR A 112 -4.32 -10.64 -19.00
N PRO A 113 -3.85 -11.54 -18.11
CA PRO A 113 -4.36 -12.91 -18.07
C PRO A 113 -5.85 -12.94 -17.69
N SER A 114 -6.60 -13.88 -18.25
CA SER A 114 -8.06 -14.03 -18.02
C SER A 114 -8.44 -14.40 -16.59
N SER A 115 -7.50 -14.90 -15.78
CA SER A 115 -7.65 -15.03 -14.33
C SER A 115 -7.82 -13.67 -13.62
N ALA A 116 -7.19 -12.60 -14.16
CA ALA A 116 -7.42 -11.20 -13.82
C ALA A 116 -7.45 -10.84 -12.31
N GLY A 117 -6.73 -11.56 -11.45
CA GLY A 117 -6.73 -11.34 -9.99
C GLY A 117 -7.77 -12.14 -9.20
N LYS A 118 -8.58 -12.98 -9.86
CA LYS A 118 -9.63 -13.79 -9.22
C LYS A 118 -9.08 -14.60 -8.05
N GLY A 119 -9.71 -14.45 -6.89
CA GLY A 119 -9.33 -15.16 -5.66
C GLY A 119 -8.19 -14.50 -4.85
N VAL A 120 -7.72 -13.31 -5.25
CA VAL A 120 -6.79 -12.48 -4.46
C VAL A 120 -7.59 -11.48 -3.61
N ASN A 121 -7.19 -11.33 -2.35
CA ASN A 121 -7.76 -10.37 -1.39
C ASN A 121 -6.80 -9.20 -1.21
N ILE A 122 -7.21 -8.00 -1.60
CA ILE A 122 -6.35 -6.81 -1.57
C ILE A 122 -6.91 -5.79 -0.58
N TYR A 123 -6.22 -5.64 0.54
CA TYR A 123 -6.59 -4.70 1.60
C TYR A 123 -6.02 -3.33 1.24
N VAL A 124 -6.92 -2.35 1.10
CA VAL A 124 -6.57 -0.97 0.78
C VAL A 124 -6.61 -0.19 2.09
N ILE A 125 -5.42 0.06 2.64
CA ILE A 125 -5.21 0.83 3.87
C ILE A 125 -5.11 2.30 3.46
N ASP A 126 -6.22 3.04 3.61
CA ASP A 126 -6.40 4.39 3.04
C ASP A 126 -7.57 5.11 3.77
N THR A 127 -8.33 5.91 3.03
CA THR A 127 -9.50 6.72 3.44
C THR A 127 -10.84 5.96 3.39
N GLY A 128 -10.83 4.67 3.05
CA GLY A 128 -12.03 3.83 2.87
C GLY A 128 -12.30 3.49 1.39
N ILE A 129 -13.42 2.85 1.08
CA ILE A 129 -13.85 2.61 -0.31
C ILE A 129 -15.36 2.88 -0.43
N SER A 130 -15.78 3.52 -1.51
CA SER A 130 -17.18 3.58 -1.94
C SER A 130 -17.60 2.22 -2.52
N ILE A 131 -17.85 1.24 -1.65
CA ILE A 131 -18.01 -0.19 -2.02
C ILE A 131 -19.16 -0.45 -3.03
N ALA A 132 -20.17 0.42 -3.06
CA ALA A 132 -21.29 0.37 -4.01
C ALA A 132 -20.96 0.94 -5.42
N HIS A 133 -19.73 1.43 -5.65
CA HIS A 133 -19.34 2.00 -6.95
C HIS A 133 -19.30 0.92 -8.05
N LYS A 134 -19.90 1.20 -9.22
CA LYS A 134 -20.09 0.23 -10.32
C LYS A 134 -18.81 -0.32 -10.95
N GLU A 135 -17.64 0.22 -10.59
CA GLU A 135 -16.34 -0.34 -10.96
C GLU A 135 -15.98 -1.59 -10.15
N PHE A 136 -16.56 -1.81 -8.96
CA PHE A 136 -16.21 -2.97 -8.12
C PHE A 136 -17.13 -4.17 -8.30
N GLU A 137 -18.35 -3.98 -8.82
CA GLU A 137 -19.29 -5.08 -9.13
C GLU A 137 -19.51 -6.07 -7.97
N GLY A 138 -19.59 -5.55 -6.74
CA GLY A 138 -19.77 -6.35 -5.52
C GLY A 138 -18.49 -6.97 -4.95
N ARG A 139 -17.33 -6.84 -5.63
CA ARG A 139 -16.02 -7.32 -5.15
C ARG A 139 -15.35 -6.41 -4.12
N ALA A 140 -15.91 -5.22 -3.88
CA ALA A 140 -15.46 -4.34 -2.80
C ALA A 140 -16.24 -4.60 -1.51
N LYS A 141 -15.54 -4.70 -0.38
CA LYS A 141 -16.12 -4.91 0.95
C LYS A 141 -15.55 -3.91 1.94
N PHE A 142 -16.35 -3.53 2.93
CA PHE A 142 -15.84 -2.85 4.11
C PHE A 142 -15.17 -3.89 5.03
N GLY A 143 -13.99 -3.56 5.57
CA GLY A 143 -13.30 -4.35 6.60
C GLY A 143 -13.47 -3.71 7.97
N ALA A 144 -12.75 -2.61 8.22
CA ALA A 144 -12.76 -1.88 9.48
C ALA A 144 -12.31 -0.41 9.30
N SER A 145 -12.50 0.40 10.34
CA SER A 145 -11.96 1.76 10.46
C SER A 145 -11.23 1.94 11.79
N PHE A 146 -10.14 2.71 11.77
CA PHE A 146 -9.20 2.89 12.89
C PHE A 146 -8.74 4.34 13.10
N CYS A 147 -9.29 5.31 12.37
CA CYS A 147 -9.05 6.74 12.63
C CYS A 147 -10.14 7.32 13.53
N ASP A 148 -9.79 8.30 14.37
CA ASP A 148 -10.73 8.90 15.33
C ASP A 148 -11.94 9.53 14.64
N LYS A 149 -13.12 9.31 15.23
CA LYS A 149 -14.45 9.79 14.79
C LYS A 149 -14.72 9.64 13.28
N CYS A 150 -14.08 8.66 12.64
CA CYS A 150 -14.21 8.35 11.22
C CYS A 150 -15.53 7.66 10.87
N SER A 151 -16.07 7.99 9.69
CA SER A 151 -17.22 7.27 9.13
C SER A 151 -16.80 5.98 8.43
N ASN A 152 -17.64 4.94 8.43
CA ASN A 152 -17.36 3.67 7.75
C ASN A 152 -17.49 3.72 6.20
N ILE A 153 -17.30 4.90 5.60
CA ILE A 153 -17.36 5.14 4.15
C ILE A 153 -16.13 5.92 3.67
N ASP A 154 -15.92 5.97 2.36
CA ASP A 154 -14.92 6.86 1.79
C ASP A 154 -15.42 8.31 1.74
N ASP A 155 -15.21 9.04 2.83
CA ASP A 155 -15.52 10.45 2.99
C ASP A 155 -14.44 11.40 2.41
N ASN A 156 -13.34 10.88 1.84
CA ASN A 156 -12.35 11.66 1.09
C ASN A 156 -12.50 11.47 -0.44
N GLY A 157 -12.44 10.22 -0.87
CA GLY A 157 -12.51 9.69 -2.23
C GLY A 157 -11.23 8.99 -2.70
N HIS A 158 -10.11 9.18 -1.99
CA HIS A 158 -8.79 8.70 -2.41
C HIS A 158 -8.71 7.16 -2.41
N GLY A 159 -9.22 6.51 -1.38
CA GLY A 159 -9.21 5.06 -1.26
C GLY A 159 -10.06 4.38 -2.32
N THR A 160 -11.21 4.98 -2.69
CA THR A 160 -12.01 4.57 -3.87
C THR A 160 -11.21 4.68 -5.16
N HIS A 161 -10.41 5.74 -5.33
CA HIS A 161 -9.61 5.98 -6.53
C HIS A 161 -8.52 4.92 -6.68
N VAL A 162 -7.70 4.70 -5.65
CA VAL A 162 -6.60 3.73 -5.69
C VAL A 162 -7.13 2.28 -5.75
N ALA A 163 -8.17 1.94 -4.99
CA ALA A 163 -8.80 0.61 -5.06
C ALA A 163 -9.33 0.28 -6.46
N ALA A 164 -9.82 1.28 -7.21
CA ALA A 164 -10.27 1.08 -8.58
C ALA A 164 -9.12 1.02 -9.60
N ILE A 165 -7.92 1.57 -9.32
CA ILE A 165 -6.70 1.28 -10.11
C ILE A 165 -6.20 -0.15 -9.85
N VAL A 166 -6.37 -0.66 -8.63
CA VAL A 166 -6.09 -2.09 -8.35
C VAL A 166 -7.06 -2.99 -9.11
N ALA A 167 -8.37 -2.84 -8.90
CA ALA A 167 -9.36 -3.87 -9.23
C ALA A 167 -10.68 -3.37 -9.86
N GLY A 168 -10.74 -2.12 -10.33
CA GLY A 168 -11.91 -1.59 -11.03
C GLY A 168 -12.16 -2.26 -12.39
N LYS A 169 -13.43 -2.46 -12.76
CA LYS A 169 -13.85 -3.04 -14.06
C LYS A 169 -13.14 -2.40 -15.25
N THR A 170 -13.10 -1.08 -15.28
CA THR A 170 -12.41 -0.29 -16.31
C THR A 170 -10.98 0.00 -15.92
N PHE A 171 -10.78 0.59 -14.74
CA PHE A 171 -9.52 1.23 -14.34
C PHE A 171 -8.52 0.25 -13.73
N GLY A 172 -9.00 -0.92 -13.31
CA GLY A 172 -8.22 -1.91 -12.59
C GLY A 172 -7.24 -2.67 -13.46
N VAL A 173 -6.06 -2.92 -12.91
CA VAL A 173 -5.10 -3.90 -13.43
C VAL A 173 -5.62 -5.33 -13.19
N ALA A 174 -6.06 -5.64 -11.97
CA ALA A 174 -6.52 -6.95 -11.52
C ALA A 174 -8.04 -6.99 -11.30
N LYS A 175 -8.78 -6.96 -12.41
CA LYS A 175 -10.23 -6.69 -12.50
C LYS A 175 -11.16 -7.72 -11.86
N LEU A 176 -10.67 -8.86 -11.39
CA LEU A 176 -11.45 -9.90 -10.69
C LEU A 176 -11.01 -10.12 -9.23
N SER A 177 -10.05 -9.32 -8.73
CA SER A 177 -9.67 -9.33 -7.30
C SER A 177 -10.80 -8.84 -6.39
N ASN A 178 -10.77 -9.28 -5.14
CA ASN A 178 -11.52 -8.66 -4.05
C ASN A 178 -10.74 -7.46 -3.50
N VAL A 179 -11.41 -6.36 -3.19
CA VAL A 179 -10.81 -5.23 -2.47
C VAL A 179 -11.50 -5.00 -1.13
N ILE A 180 -10.72 -4.84 -0.06
CA ILE A 180 -11.21 -4.69 1.31
C ILE A 180 -10.79 -3.32 1.82
N ALA A 181 -11.76 -2.50 2.23
CA ALA A 181 -11.50 -1.18 2.79
C ALA A 181 -11.01 -1.28 4.23
N VAL A 182 -9.83 -0.72 4.51
CA VAL A 182 -9.31 -0.53 5.86
C VAL A 182 -9.05 0.96 6.03
N LYS A 183 -9.96 1.66 6.73
CA LYS A 183 -9.94 3.12 6.82
C LYS A 183 -9.08 3.58 8.00
N VAL A 184 -7.87 4.03 7.70
CA VAL A 184 -6.91 4.58 8.69
C VAL A 184 -6.70 6.09 8.52
N LEU A 185 -7.24 6.67 7.44
CA LEU A 185 -7.18 8.09 7.12
C LEU A 185 -8.59 8.70 7.09
N ASP A 186 -8.71 9.94 7.56
CA ASP A 186 -9.96 10.67 7.74
C ASP A 186 -10.52 11.27 6.42
N LYS A 187 -11.55 12.12 6.54
CA LYS A 187 -12.16 12.85 5.42
C LYS A 187 -11.20 13.82 4.72
N PHE A 188 -10.22 14.37 5.42
CA PHE A 188 -9.16 15.21 4.85
C PHE A 188 -8.02 14.39 4.24
N GLY A 189 -7.98 13.08 4.52
CA GLY A 189 -6.93 12.17 4.07
C GLY A 189 -5.72 12.16 5.00
N ILE A 190 -5.93 12.44 6.28
CA ILE A 190 -4.95 12.51 7.35
C ILE A 190 -5.19 11.35 8.33
N GLY A 191 -4.13 10.75 8.85
CA GLY A 191 -4.20 9.76 9.93
C GLY A 191 -2.93 9.74 10.77
N THR A 192 -2.84 8.78 11.68
CA THR A 192 -1.78 8.68 12.69
C THR A 192 -0.99 7.38 12.53
N SER A 193 0.18 7.29 13.16
CA SER A 193 0.89 6.00 13.26
C SER A 193 0.04 4.97 14.00
N SER A 194 -0.70 5.37 15.04
CA SER A 194 -1.65 4.50 15.76
C SER A 194 -2.74 3.92 14.85
N SER A 195 -3.42 4.73 14.03
CA SER A 195 -4.46 4.25 13.11
C SER A 195 -3.90 3.34 12.02
N VAL A 196 -2.71 3.67 11.49
CA VAL A 196 -1.99 2.85 10.49
C VAL A 196 -1.56 1.50 11.09
N ILE A 197 -1.00 1.50 12.31
CA ILE A 197 -0.61 0.29 13.05
C ILE A 197 -1.84 -0.61 13.29
N ALA A 198 -2.93 -0.07 13.83
CA ALA A 198 -4.17 -0.82 14.05
C ALA A 198 -4.74 -1.41 12.74
N GLY A 199 -4.67 -0.67 11.62
CA GLY A 199 -5.03 -1.16 10.29
C GLY A 199 -4.17 -2.33 9.81
N LEU A 200 -2.85 -2.26 10.00
CA LEU A 200 -1.92 -3.35 9.65
C LEU A 200 -2.14 -4.60 10.51
N ILE A 201 -2.33 -4.42 11.81
CA ILE A 201 -2.67 -5.45 12.79
C ILE A 201 -3.97 -6.17 12.39
N TYR A 202 -5.00 -5.43 11.99
CA TYR A 202 -6.26 -5.99 11.50
C TYR A 202 -6.05 -6.88 10.27
N VAL A 203 -5.27 -6.44 9.27
CA VAL A 203 -5.03 -7.27 8.08
C VAL A 203 -4.21 -8.51 8.40
N PHE A 204 -3.22 -8.43 9.29
CA PHE A 204 -2.48 -9.59 9.78
C PHE A 204 -3.43 -10.61 10.43
N ASN A 205 -4.28 -10.16 11.36
CA ASN A 205 -5.21 -11.02 12.07
C ASN A 205 -6.25 -11.67 11.14
N GLU A 206 -6.80 -10.93 10.18
CA GLU A 206 -7.72 -11.50 9.18
C GLU A 206 -7.02 -12.46 8.21
N HIS A 207 -5.79 -12.17 7.79
CA HIS A 207 -4.97 -13.08 7.00
C HIS A 207 -4.71 -14.39 7.76
N MET A 208 -4.34 -14.32 9.04
CA MET A 208 -4.03 -15.50 9.86
C MET A 208 -5.25 -16.42 10.03
N LYS A 209 -6.43 -15.86 10.33
CA LYS A 209 -7.70 -16.60 10.43
C LYS A 209 -8.16 -17.23 9.10
N ASN A 210 -7.89 -16.58 7.97
CA ASN A 210 -8.44 -16.99 6.67
C ASN A 210 -7.66 -18.19 6.07
N LYS A 211 -8.40 -19.13 5.45
CA LYS A 211 -7.82 -20.23 4.67
C LYS A 211 -7.22 -19.74 3.35
N ASN A 212 -7.75 -18.66 2.77
CA ASN A 212 -7.17 -18.03 1.59
C ASN A 212 -6.04 -17.08 2.00
N LYS A 213 -4.79 -17.48 1.71
CA LYS A 213 -3.57 -16.71 2.02
C LYS A 213 -3.14 -15.75 0.90
N ASN A 214 -3.92 -15.60 -0.17
CA ASN A 214 -3.64 -14.68 -1.28
C ASN A 214 -3.89 -13.22 -0.87
N THR A 215 -3.03 -12.67 -0.02
CA THR A 215 -3.22 -11.35 0.62
C THR A 215 -2.20 -10.33 0.13
N ILE A 216 -2.70 -9.19 -0.32
CA ILE A 216 -1.90 -8.00 -0.65
C ILE A 216 -2.39 -6.83 0.21
N ILE A 217 -1.47 -6.00 0.70
CA ILE A 217 -1.74 -4.71 1.31
C ILE A 217 -1.28 -3.61 0.35
N ASN A 218 -2.18 -2.67 0.05
CA ASN A 218 -1.88 -1.45 -0.70
C ASN A 218 -1.97 -0.24 0.23
N MET A 219 -0.84 0.44 0.45
CA MET A 219 -0.76 1.68 1.25
C MET A 219 -0.37 2.85 0.35
N SER A 220 -1.37 3.57 -0.14
CA SER A 220 -1.21 4.77 -0.95
C SER A 220 -1.10 6.02 -0.05
N LEU A 221 -0.18 5.97 0.92
CA LEU A 221 0.01 6.97 1.97
C LEU A 221 1.48 7.03 2.41
N ALA A 222 1.89 8.18 2.95
CA ALA A 222 3.23 8.37 3.51
C ALA A 222 3.17 9.16 4.83
N GLY A 223 4.10 8.87 5.74
CA GLY A 223 4.30 9.59 7.00
C GLY A 223 5.11 10.88 6.81
N SER A 224 5.23 11.68 7.87
CA SER A 224 6.16 12.82 7.91
C SER A 224 7.62 12.39 7.87
N ASP A 225 7.94 11.28 8.52
CA ASP A 225 9.28 10.75 8.79
C ASP A 225 9.26 9.21 8.66
N ASP A 226 10.36 8.54 8.98
CA ASP A 226 10.46 7.08 9.06
C ASP A 226 9.62 6.49 10.21
N SER A 227 9.72 5.17 10.48
CA SER A 227 9.15 4.57 11.69
C SER A 227 9.71 3.18 11.93
N LEU A 228 10.34 2.97 13.10
CA LEU A 228 10.84 1.66 13.49
C LEU A 228 9.69 0.70 13.80
N THR A 229 8.66 1.18 14.50
CA THR A 229 7.48 0.38 14.86
C THR A 229 6.77 -0.17 13.62
N ILE A 230 6.55 0.67 12.60
CA ILE A 230 5.94 0.23 11.34
C ILE A 230 6.89 -0.70 10.57
N ASN A 231 8.20 -0.44 10.57
CA ASN A 231 9.17 -1.31 9.89
C ASN A 231 9.25 -2.73 10.49
N LEU A 232 9.10 -2.87 11.81
CA LEU A 232 8.98 -4.16 12.49
C LEU A 232 7.67 -4.88 12.12
N ILE A 233 6.55 -4.17 12.06
CA ILE A 233 5.26 -4.73 11.61
C ILE A 233 5.35 -5.20 10.14
N MET A 234 6.01 -4.44 9.27
CA MET A 234 6.25 -4.84 7.87
C MET A 234 7.08 -6.13 7.76
N GLN A 235 8.09 -6.31 8.61
CA GLN A 235 8.86 -7.57 8.67
C GLN A 235 7.96 -8.76 9.03
N LYS A 236 7.06 -8.59 10.00
CA LYS A 236 6.16 -9.64 10.48
C LYS A 236 5.06 -9.97 9.44
N LEU A 237 4.54 -8.97 8.72
CA LEU A 237 3.64 -9.15 7.58
C LEU A 237 4.31 -9.94 6.44
N PHE A 238 5.54 -9.56 6.08
CA PHE A 238 6.35 -10.23 5.06
C PHE A 238 6.66 -11.69 5.45
N ALA A 239 7.00 -11.95 6.71
CA ALA A 239 7.24 -13.29 7.24
C ALA A 239 5.98 -14.18 7.23
N ALA A 240 4.79 -13.60 7.40
CA ALA A 240 3.51 -14.31 7.25
C ALA A 240 3.14 -14.58 5.78
N GLY A 241 3.90 -14.07 4.80
CA GLY A 241 3.62 -14.24 3.38
C GLY A 241 2.65 -13.21 2.79
N ILE A 242 2.41 -12.09 3.50
CA ILE A 242 1.60 -10.97 3.00
C ILE A 242 2.48 -10.06 2.14
N HIS A 243 2.00 -9.73 0.93
CA HIS A 243 2.68 -8.79 0.04
C HIS A 243 2.28 -7.36 0.40
N VAL A 244 3.24 -6.49 0.74
CA VAL A 244 2.94 -5.08 1.03
C VAL A 244 3.52 -4.18 -0.05
N VAL A 245 2.70 -3.28 -0.60
CA VAL A 245 3.06 -2.32 -1.65
C VAL A 245 2.75 -0.91 -1.15
N VAL A 246 3.73 -0.01 -1.26
CA VAL A 246 3.70 1.30 -0.59
C VAL A 246 4.11 2.44 -1.52
N ALA A 247 3.52 3.62 -1.31
CA ALA A 247 3.90 4.84 -2.01
C ALA A 247 5.29 5.34 -1.58
N ALA A 248 6.15 5.73 -2.53
CA ALA A 248 7.47 6.29 -2.21
C ALA A 248 7.41 7.68 -1.53
N GLY A 249 6.32 8.43 -1.72
CA GLY A 249 6.14 9.81 -1.26
C GLY A 249 6.23 10.85 -2.39
N ASN A 250 5.67 12.04 -2.15
CA ASN A 250 5.49 13.11 -3.15
C ASN A 250 6.31 14.38 -2.83
N ASN A 251 7.48 14.23 -2.20
CA ASN A 251 8.37 15.33 -1.81
C ASN A 251 9.54 15.42 -2.80
N PHE A 252 9.28 15.91 -4.02
CA PHE A 252 10.17 15.91 -5.19
C PHE A 252 11.67 15.66 -4.92
N HIS A 253 12.16 14.50 -5.36
CA HIS A 253 13.54 14.03 -5.22
C HIS A 253 14.07 13.82 -3.78
N SER A 254 13.22 13.87 -2.75
CA SER A 254 13.58 13.44 -1.39
C SER A 254 13.90 11.94 -1.34
N ASN A 255 14.78 11.55 -0.42
CA ASN A 255 15.12 10.15 -0.21
C ASN A 255 13.93 9.39 0.42
N SER A 256 13.37 8.43 -0.32
CA SER A 256 12.26 7.59 0.10
C SER A 256 12.54 6.80 1.38
N CYS A 257 13.83 6.53 1.69
CA CYS A 257 14.23 5.90 2.95
C CYS A 257 13.98 6.76 4.21
N ASN A 258 13.68 8.04 4.06
CA ASN A 258 13.42 8.94 5.19
C ASN A 258 11.93 8.94 5.62
N PHE A 259 11.07 8.11 5.02
CA PHE A 259 9.62 8.15 5.21
C PHE A 259 9.04 6.74 5.44
N ALA A 260 8.15 6.59 6.41
CA ALA A 260 7.36 5.37 6.61
C ALA A 260 6.10 5.37 5.71
N PRO A 261 5.60 4.19 5.30
CA PRO A 261 6.26 2.88 5.35
C PRO A 261 7.31 2.66 4.24
N ALA A 262 7.59 3.68 3.42
CA ALA A 262 8.44 3.61 2.22
C ALA A 262 9.90 3.17 2.48
N SER A 263 10.41 3.40 3.68
CA SER A 263 11.74 2.98 4.14
C SER A 263 11.85 1.49 4.44
N SER A 264 10.75 0.75 4.51
CA SER A 264 10.78 -0.68 4.87
C SER A 264 11.40 -1.54 3.76
N PRO A 265 12.47 -2.33 4.02
CA PRO A 265 12.99 -3.28 3.04
C PRO A 265 12.00 -4.42 2.73
N HIS A 266 11.05 -4.65 3.64
CA HIS A 266 10.01 -5.68 3.58
C HIS A 266 8.76 -5.26 2.78
N ALA A 267 8.65 -3.99 2.39
CA ALA A 267 7.63 -3.50 1.46
C ALA A 267 8.14 -3.50 0.00
N ILE A 268 7.25 -3.28 -0.96
CA ILE A 268 7.59 -2.91 -2.34
C ILE A 268 7.27 -1.43 -2.51
N THR A 269 8.29 -0.58 -2.47
CA THR A 269 8.15 0.88 -2.51
C THR A 269 8.12 1.39 -3.95
N VAL A 270 7.07 2.16 -4.30
CA VAL A 270 6.71 2.50 -5.68
C VAL A 270 6.82 4.01 -5.93
N GLY A 271 7.74 4.38 -6.84
CA GLY A 271 7.88 5.74 -7.36
C GLY A 271 6.95 6.01 -8.55
N ALA A 272 6.81 7.28 -8.95
CA ALA A 272 5.90 7.71 -10.01
C ALA A 272 6.62 8.17 -11.28
N ILE A 273 6.09 7.74 -12.44
CA ILE A 273 6.47 8.24 -13.77
C ILE A 273 5.27 8.85 -14.52
N ASP A 274 5.58 9.64 -15.55
CA ASP A 274 4.62 10.14 -16.55
C ASP A 274 4.57 9.28 -17.83
N GLU A 275 3.76 9.71 -18.79
CA GLU A 275 3.54 9.04 -20.09
C GLU A 275 4.78 9.04 -21.00
N SER A 276 5.81 9.85 -20.68
CA SER A 276 7.08 9.93 -21.39
C SER A 276 8.21 9.11 -20.73
N ASP A 277 7.89 8.24 -19.77
CA ASP A 277 8.83 7.51 -18.91
C ASP A 277 9.78 8.40 -18.08
N LYS A 278 9.37 9.64 -17.79
CA LYS A 278 10.12 10.55 -16.92
C LYS A 278 9.66 10.43 -15.47
N LEU A 279 10.57 10.65 -14.53
CA LEU A 279 10.24 10.87 -13.13
C LEU A 279 9.27 12.05 -13.02
N THR A 280 8.22 11.92 -12.20
CA THR A 280 7.29 13.05 -12.01
C THR A 280 7.91 14.17 -11.19
N ASP A 281 7.39 15.38 -11.41
CA ASP A 281 7.57 16.64 -10.67
C ASP A 281 7.29 16.58 -9.15
N PHE A 282 7.04 15.39 -8.60
CA PHE A 282 6.81 15.16 -7.17
C PHE A 282 7.46 13.89 -6.62
N THR A 283 7.92 12.92 -7.41
CA THR A 283 8.29 11.60 -6.85
C THR A 283 9.51 11.67 -5.92
N ASN A 284 9.42 10.99 -4.78
CA ASN A 284 10.59 10.60 -4.00
C ASN A 284 11.45 9.61 -4.80
N ILE A 285 12.74 9.54 -4.46
CA ILE A 285 13.76 8.71 -5.13
C ILE A 285 14.67 8.00 -4.11
N GLY A 286 15.83 7.47 -4.53
CA GLY A 286 16.79 6.80 -3.65
C GLY A 286 16.59 5.29 -3.54
N GLN A 287 17.46 4.64 -2.76
CA GLN A 287 17.65 3.18 -2.75
C GLN A 287 16.44 2.38 -2.26
N CYS A 288 15.59 2.97 -1.42
CA CYS A 288 14.39 2.28 -0.94
C CYS A 288 13.31 2.15 -2.03
N VAL A 289 13.32 2.97 -3.09
CA VAL A 289 12.39 2.81 -4.23
C VAL A 289 12.76 1.57 -5.04
N ASN A 290 11.85 0.59 -5.11
CA ASN A 290 12.12 -0.69 -5.74
C ASN A 290 11.71 -0.73 -7.22
N ILE A 291 10.68 0.04 -7.58
CA ILE A 291 10.13 0.12 -8.94
C ILE A 291 9.38 1.44 -9.13
N PHE A 292 9.22 1.87 -10.38
CA PHE A 292 8.41 3.01 -10.78
C PHE A 292 7.18 2.55 -11.57
N ALA A 293 6.06 3.22 -11.41
CA ALA A 293 4.82 2.94 -12.14
C ALA A 293 4.08 4.23 -12.52
N PRO A 294 3.11 4.18 -13.45
CA PRO A 294 2.33 5.34 -13.87
C PRO A 294 1.69 6.11 -12.71
N GLY A 295 2.11 7.36 -12.51
CA GLY A 295 1.65 8.22 -11.42
C GLY A 295 1.15 9.60 -11.85
N LYS A 296 1.26 10.00 -13.12
CA LYS A 296 0.75 11.29 -13.64
C LYS A 296 -0.55 11.11 -14.44
N ASN A 297 -1.53 11.99 -14.29
CA ASN A 297 -2.80 11.99 -15.05
C ASN A 297 -3.62 10.67 -14.97
N ILE A 298 -3.64 9.97 -13.83
CA ILE A 298 -4.20 8.61 -13.70
C ILE A 298 -5.71 8.63 -13.44
N GLN A 299 -6.54 8.17 -14.39
CA GLN A 299 -8.00 8.14 -14.18
C GLN A 299 -8.44 6.91 -13.39
N SER A 300 -9.33 7.14 -12.42
CA SER A 300 -10.03 6.08 -11.70
C SER A 300 -11.42 6.51 -11.21
N ALA A 301 -12.07 5.63 -10.44
CA ALA A 301 -13.31 5.88 -9.73
C ALA A 301 -13.19 7.03 -8.71
N TRP A 302 -14.33 7.55 -8.26
CA TRP A 302 -14.39 8.58 -7.22
C TRP A 302 -15.69 8.46 -6.40
N LYS A 303 -15.69 9.01 -5.18
CA LYS A 303 -16.80 8.88 -4.22
C LYS A 303 -18.10 9.64 -4.56
N SER A 304 -18.07 10.60 -5.48
CA SER A 304 -19.18 11.57 -5.65
C SER A 304 -20.47 10.97 -6.23
N SER A 305 -20.39 9.79 -6.86
CA SER A 305 -21.53 8.92 -7.18
C SER A 305 -20.99 7.54 -7.55
N ASN A 306 -21.86 6.52 -7.59
CA ASN A 306 -21.49 5.14 -7.98
C ASN A 306 -21.00 4.97 -9.43
N THR A 307 -20.86 6.05 -10.20
CA THR A 307 -20.25 6.07 -11.54
C THR A 307 -19.24 7.21 -11.74
N SER A 308 -18.94 7.99 -10.69
CA SER A 308 -18.12 9.20 -10.82
C SER A 308 -16.64 8.86 -11.02
N THR A 309 -15.93 9.68 -11.78
CA THR A 309 -14.51 9.47 -12.07
C THR A 309 -13.71 10.74 -11.87
N LYS A 310 -12.43 10.54 -11.53
CA LYS A 310 -11.46 11.60 -11.28
C LYS A 310 -10.11 11.12 -11.80
N ILE A 311 -9.33 12.02 -12.38
CA ILE A 311 -7.89 11.79 -12.58
C ILE A 311 -7.16 12.24 -11.34
N LEU A 312 -6.14 11.49 -10.92
CA LEU A 312 -5.21 11.90 -9.87
C LEU A 312 -3.74 11.73 -10.28
N ASP A 313 -2.90 12.61 -9.78
CA ASP A 313 -1.44 12.53 -9.79
C ASP A 313 -0.92 12.02 -8.43
N GLY A 314 0.04 11.10 -8.38
CA GLY A 314 0.75 10.75 -7.13
C GLY A 314 1.48 9.40 -7.16
N THR A 315 2.47 9.21 -6.26
CA THR A 315 3.01 7.86 -5.96
C THR A 315 1.92 6.96 -5.37
N SER A 316 0.94 7.57 -4.70
CA SER A 316 -0.33 6.97 -4.31
C SER A 316 -1.11 6.32 -5.46
N GLN A 317 -1.00 6.85 -6.69
CA GLN A 317 -1.64 6.29 -7.89
C GLN A 317 -0.72 5.31 -8.64
N ALA A 318 0.61 5.43 -8.49
CA ALA A 318 1.57 4.46 -9.01
C ALA A 318 1.50 3.11 -8.25
N THR A 319 1.43 3.16 -6.91
CA THR A 319 1.32 2.03 -5.97
C THR A 319 0.29 0.96 -6.40
N PRO A 320 -0.99 1.28 -6.67
CA PRO A 320 -2.01 0.29 -7.02
C PRO A 320 -1.80 -0.45 -8.35
N HIS A 321 -1.00 0.08 -9.30
CA HIS A 321 -0.63 -0.69 -10.49
C HIS A 321 0.26 -1.89 -10.15
N VAL A 322 1.19 -1.70 -9.20
CA VAL A 322 2.06 -2.77 -8.68
C VAL A 322 1.24 -3.76 -7.86
N SER A 323 0.37 -3.29 -6.96
CA SER A 323 -0.57 -4.14 -6.19
C SER A 323 -1.45 -5.00 -7.10
N GLY A 324 -1.97 -4.42 -8.18
CA GLY A 324 -2.72 -5.15 -9.19
C GLY A 324 -1.86 -6.16 -9.98
N THR A 325 -0.64 -5.78 -10.37
CA THR A 325 0.29 -6.69 -11.06
C THR A 325 0.59 -7.94 -10.21
N ILE A 326 0.82 -7.77 -8.92
CA ILE A 326 1.04 -8.90 -8.00
C ILE A 326 -0.20 -9.79 -7.92
N ALA A 327 -1.41 -9.23 -7.94
CA ALA A 327 -2.64 -10.03 -8.01
C ALA A 327 -2.80 -10.80 -9.34
N LEU A 328 -2.38 -10.21 -10.47
CA LEU A 328 -2.29 -10.93 -11.75
C LEU A 328 -1.30 -12.09 -11.68
N MET A 329 -0.13 -11.89 -11.06
CA MET A 329 0.87 -12.95 -10.84
C MET A 329 0.31 -14.09 -9.96
N ILE A 330 -0.25 -13.77 -8.79
CA ILE A 330 -0.81 -14.77 -7.86
C ILE A 330 -1.96 -15.56 -8.50
N SER A 331 -2.87 -14.89 -9.21
CA SER A 331 -4.03 -15.55 -9.85
C SER A 331 -3.71 -16.31 -11.13
N LYS A 332 -2.55 -16.10 -11.76
CA LYS A 332 -2.08 -16.88 -12.91
C LYS A 332 -1.17 -18.05 -12.49
N SER A 333 -0.29 -17.81 -11.51
CA SER A 333 0.91 -18.63 -11.28
C SER A 333 1.12 -19.03 -9.81
N GLY A 334 0.14 -18.77 -8.93
CA GLY A 334 0.16 -19.15 -7.52
C GLY A 334 0.85 -18.13 -6.61
N ASN A 335 0.54 -18.21 -5.31
CA ASN A 335 1.10 -17.30 -4.29
C ASN A 335 2.52 -17.72 -3.86
N LYS A 336 3.53 -17.27 -4.61
CA LYS A 336 4.95 -17.36 -4.18
C LYS A 336 5.20 -16.43 -2.97
N SER A 337 6.30 -16.64 -2.26
CA SER A 337 6.67 -15.77 -1.12
C SER A 337 6.87 -14.30 -1.53
N PRO A 338 6.71 -13.32 -0.61
CA PRO A 338 6.94 -11.91 -0.93
C PRO A 338 8.33 -11.59 -1.50
N SER A 339 9.37 -12.30 -1.06
CA SER A 339 10.72 -12.21 -1.66
C SER A 339 10.72 -12.64 -3.13
N GLN A 340 10.11 -13.78 -3.45
CA GLN A 340 10.03 -14.31 -4.82
C GLN A 340 9.17 -13.41 -5.72
N ILE A 341 8.02 -12.92 -5.24
CA ILE A 341 7.17 -11.99 -6.00
C ILE A 341 7.89 -10.65 -6.25
N LYS A 342 8.58 -10.09 -5.25
CA LYS A 342 9.40 -8.88 -5.40
C LYS A 342 10.50 -9.07 -6.44
N ASN A 343 11.17 -10.22 -6.46
CA ASN A 343 12.20 -10.56 -7.43
C ASN A 343 11.64 -10.81 -8.84
N ASP A 344 10.54 -11.57 -8.97
CA ASP A 344 9.85 -11.80 -10.25
C ASP A 344 9.40 -10.47 -10.89
N LEU A 345 8.79 -9.58 -10.10
CA LEU A 345 8.39 -8.22 -10.51
C LEU A 345 9.59 -7.38 -10.99
N ILE A 346 10.70 -7.43 -10.24
CA ILE A 346 11.96 -6.76 -10.58
C ILE A 346 12.58 -7.34 -11.86
N ASN A 347 12.44 -8.64 -12.09
CA ASN A 347 12.97 -9.31 -13.27
C ASN A 347 12.20 -8.94 -14.55
N ILE A 348 10.88 -8.83 -14.51
CA ILE A 348 10.04 -8.48 -15.67
C ILE A 348 9.99 -6.97 -15.98
N SER A 349 10.44 -6.11 -15.06
CA SER A 349 10.50 -4.66 -15.25
C SER A 349 11.38 -4.22 -16.43
N THR A 350 10.96 -3.17 -17.15
CA THR A 350 11.86 -2.44 -18.07
C THR A 350 12.92 -1.73 -17.25
N LYS A 351 14.19 -1.80 -17.69
CA LYS A 351 15.33 -1.19 -17.00
C LYS A 351 15.93 -0.08 -17.87
N ASN A 352 16.51 0.93 -17.23
CA ASN A 352 17.35 1.95 -17.87
C ASN A 352 16.66 2.83 -18.94
N VAL A 353 15.33 2.94 -18.90
CA VAL A 353 14.57 3.85 -19.80
C VAL A 353 14.37 5.24 -19.19
N ILE A 354 14.31 5.35 -17.85
CA ILE A 354 14.37 6.63 -17.13
C ILE A 354 15.81 7.17 -17.27
N LYS A 355 15.99 8.26 -18.02
CA LYS A 355 17.32 8.82 -18.35
C LYS A 355 17.85 9.81 -17.32
N ASP A 356 16.96 10.67 -16.81
CA ASP A 356 17.33 11.88 -16.06
C ASP A 356 17.22 11.64 -14.54
N ILE A 357 17.97 10.67 -14.02
CA ILE A 357 17.93 10.27 -12.60
C ILE A 357 18.92 11.10 -11.76
N PRO A 358 18.47 11.89 -10.75
CA PRO A 358 19.36 12.79 -10.00
C PRO A 358 20.32 12.09 -9.03
N SER A 359 19.97 10.88 -8.56
CA SER A 359 20.74 10.15 -7.54
C SER A 359 21.09 8.76 -8.05
N LYS A 360 22.41 8.47 -8.13
CA LYS A 360 22.98 7.20 -8.60
C LYS A 360 22.48 5.96 -7.85
N ASN A 361 21.96 6.14 -6.63
CA ASN A 361 21.42 5.06 -5.80
C ASN A 361 19.92 4.83 -6.04
N THR A 362 19.29 5.57 -6.96
CA THR A 362 17.88 5.38 -7.35
C THR A 362 17.77 4.29 -8.40
N ASN A 363 16.79 3.42 -8.21
CA ASN A 363 16.54 2.28 -9.08
C ASN A 363 15.87 2.70 -10.41
N THR A 364 16.30 2.14 -11.54
CA THR A 364 15.88 2.57 -12.90
C THR A 364 14.67 1.81 -13.47
N LYS A 365 14.03 0.97 -12.66
CA LYS A 365 13.07 -0.07 -13.09
C LYS A 365 11.64 0.46 -13.20
N ILE A 366 11.01 0.26 -14.36
CA ILE A 366 9.59 0.59 -14.64
C ILE A 366 8.75 -0.69 -14.65
N LEU A 367 7.59 -0.65 -13.99
CA LEU A 367 6.60 -1.73 -13.93
C LEU A 367 6.16 -2.20 -15.32
N ILE A 368 6.26 -3.51 -15.54
CA ILE A 368 5.79 -4.19 -16.75
C ILE A 368 5.13 -5.54 -16.41
N LEU A 369 4.09 -5.84 -17.16
CA LEU A 369 3.35 -7.09 -17.28
C LEU A 369 3.70 -7.74 -18.61
N ASP A 370 4.88 -8.37 -18.73
CA ASP A 370 5.12 -9.26 -19.87
C ASP A 370 4.27 -10.53 -19.65
N ILE A 371 3.06 -10.54 -20.21
CA ILE A 371 2.11 -11.64 -20.01
C ILE A 371 2.54 -12.91 -20.76
N ASN A 372 3.40 -12.77 -21.76
CA ASN A 372 3.87 -13.83 -22.66
C ASN A 372 5.06 -14.59 -22.06
N ASN A 373 6.09 -13.88 -21.58
CA ASN A 373 7.28 -14.47 -20.96
C ASN A 373 7.28 -14.27 -19.43
N GLY A 374 7.00 -13.05 -18.97
CA GLY A 374 7.21 -12.62 -17.59
C GLY A 374 6.19 -13.09 -16.56
N LEU A 375 4.95 -13.41 -16.95
CA LEU A 375 3.98 -14.06 -16.05
C LEU A 375 4.08 -15.60 -16.09
N ASN A 376 4.93 -16.16 -16.95
CA ASN A 376 5.16 -17.60 -17.12
C ASN A 376 6.44 -18.09 -16.41
N ILE A 377 6.84 -17.45 -15.30
CA ILE A 377 8.05 -17.82 -14.53
C ILE A 377 7.81 -19.14 -13.78
N ALA A 378 8.11 -20.24 -14.48
CA ALA A 378 8.09 -21.61 -13.99
C ALA A 378 9.14 -21.85 -12.89
N SER A 379 9.01 -22.98 -12.19
CA SER A 379 9.88 -23.37 -11.07
C SER A 379 11.35 -23.58 -11.49
N PRO A 380 12.33 -23.51 -10.56
CA PRO A 380 13.77 -23.35 -10.87
C PRO A 380 14.50 -24.53 -11.57
N ASN A 381 13.79 -25.52 -12.09
CA ASN A 381 14.41 -26.80 -12.51
C ASN A 381 15.05 -26.78 -13.91
N ASN A 382 14.94 -25.69 -14.67
CA ASN A 382 15.64 -25.52 -15.95
C ASN A 382 17.01 -24.86 -15.75
N LEU A 383 17.86 -25.48 -14.93
CA LEU A 383 19.31 -25.29 -15.09
C LEU A 383 19.74 -25.91 -16.42
N LEU A 384 20.55 -25.17 -17.18
CA LEU A 384 21.09 -25.61 -18.46
C LEU A 384 21.91 -26.89 -18.27
N LYS A 385 21.49 -27.99 -18.91
CA LYS A 385 22.39 -29.12 -19.15
C LYS A 385 23.46 -28.65 -20.13
N VAL A 386 24.69 -28.48 -19.63
CA VAL A 386 25.87 -28.28 -20.49
C VAL A 386 26.07 -29.55 -21.32
N PRO A 387 26.22 -29.46 -22.65
CA PRO A 387 26.51 -30.61 -23.50
C PRO A 387 28.02 -30.85 -23.64
N GLY A 388 28.45 -32.09 -23.45
CA GLY A 388 29.86 -32.52 -23.59
C GLY A 388 30.58 -32.63 -22.25
#